data_AF-A0A6V7KZR5-F1
#
_entry.id   AF-A0A6V7KZR5-F1
#
_cell.length_a   1.000
_cell.length_b   1.000
_cell.length_c   1.000
_cell.angle_alpha   90.00
_cell.angle_beta   90.00
_cell.angle_gamma   90.00
#
_symmetry.space_group_name_H-M   'P 1'
#
loop_
_entity.id
_entity.type
_entity.pdbx_description
1 polymer ?
#
loop_
_entity_poly.entity_id
_entity_poly.type
_entity_poly.pdbx_seq_one_letter_code
_entity_poly.pdbx_strand_id
1 'polypeptide(L)' 'CLQDGSWLLVDQVNLCSPAVLDRLNGLLEPGGVLTIGERGTDTSGNVHTIKPHPNFRLFLTMDPQYGEIS' A
#
# COMPACT_ATOMS: atom_id res chain seq x y z
N CYS A 1 -3.21 7.78 8.29
CA CYS A 1 -3.89 6.46 8.46
C CYS A 1 -2.91 5.34 8.80
N LEU A 2 -1.80 5.18 8.05
CA LEU A 2 -0.91 4.03 8.16
C LEU A 2 -0.20 3.93 9.53
N GLN A 3 0.24 5.06 10.09
CA GLN A 3 1.02 5.10 11.35
C GLN A 3 0.14 5.27 12.60
N ASP A 4 -1.07 5.79 12.43
CA ASP A 4 -2.08 6.04 13.47
C ASP A 4 -3.07 4.89 13.65
N GLY A 5 -3.06 3.89 12.76
CA GLY A 5 -3.93 2.72 12.85
C GLY A 5 -5.34 2.91 12.33
N SER A 6 -5.62 4.04 11.68
CA SER A 6 -6.89 4.26 10.99
C SER A 6 -7.03 3.32 9.79
N TRP A 7 -8.26 2.98 9.45
CA TRP A 7 -8.53 2.12 8.29
C TRP A 7 -8.43 2.92 7.00
N LEU A 8 -8.02 2.26 5.92
CA LEU A 8 -7.99 2.82 4.58
C LEU A 8 -8.87 1.96 3.67
N LEU A 9 -9.85 2.58 3.03
CA LEU A 9 -10.64 1.98 1.96
C LEU A 9 -10.21 2.60 0.64
N VAL A 10 -9.79 1.76 -0.31
CA VAL A 10 -9.53 2.16 -1.70
C VAL A 10 -10.65 1.58 -2.54
N ASP A 11 -11.40 2.49 -3.17
CA ASP A 11 -12.58 2.13 -3.96
C ASP A 11 -12.28 2.04 -5.45
N GLN A 12 -13.02 1.19 -6.16
CA GLN A 12 -12.85 0.85 -7.57
C GLN A 12 -11.38 0.65 -7.98
N VAL A 13 -10.65 -0.22 -7.27
CA VAL A 13 -9.19 -0.42 -7.51
C VAL A 13 -8.85 -0.85 -8.93
N ASN A 14 -9.80 -1.44 -9.63
CA ASN A 14 -9.67 -1.83 -11.03
C ASN A 14 -9.59 -0.64 -12.01
N LEU A 15 -9.95 0.58 -11.58
CA LEU A 15 -9.73 1.82 -12.34
C LEU A 15 -8.36 2.45 -12.06
N CYS A 16 -7.65 1.98 -11.04
CA CYS A 16 -6.30 2.46 -10.74
C CYS A 16 -5.27 1.79 -11.64
N SER A 17 -4.20 2.52 -11.96
CA SER A 17 -3.05 1.93 -12.66
C SER A 17 -2.48 0.77 -11.83
N PRO A 18 -2.18 -0.40 -12.44
CA PRO A 18 -1.59 -1.54 -11.74
C PRO A 18 -0.33 -1.16 -10.94
N ALA A 19 0.44 -0.20 -11.44
CA ALA A 19 1.64 0.32 -10.77
C ALA A 19 1.36 0.94 -9.39
N VAL A 20 0.14 1.40 -9.11
CA VAL A 20 -0.27 1.90 -7.78
C VAL A 20 -0.48 0.73 -6.82
N LEU A 21 -1.15 -0.33 -7.28
CA LEU A 21 -1.38 -1.54 -6.50
C LEU A 21 -0.06 -2.25 -6.21
N ASP A 22 0.87 -2.27 -7.17
CA ASP A 22 2.23 -2.80 -6.99
C ASP A 22 2.97 -2.13 -5.82
N ARG A 23 2.73 -0.84 -5.60
CA ARG A 23 3.33 -0.11 -4.47
C ARG A 23 2.67 -0.45 -3.14
N LEU A 24 1.41 -0.88 -3.16
CA LEU A 24 0.67 -1.31 -1.98
C LEU A 24 0.86 -2.79 -1.66
N ASN A 25 1.37 -3.62 -2.60
CA ASN A 25 1.64 -5.05 -2.38
C ASN A 25 2.48 -5.30 -1.12
N GLY A 26 3.45 -4.43 -0.86
CA GLY A 26 4.26 -4.50 0.36
C GLY A 26 3.48 -4.38 1.66
N LEU A 27 2.25 -3.83 1.67
CA LEU A 27 1.34 -3.79 2.82
C LEU A 27 0.37 -4.97 2.89
N LEU A 28 0.20 -5.71 1.78
CA LEU A 28 -0.68 -6.88 1.70
C LEU A 28 0.01 -8.16 2.16
N GLU A 29 1.35 -8.16 2.22
CA GLU A 29 2.13 -9.29 2.73
C GLU A 29 2.13 -9.37 4.28
N PRO A 30 2.24 -10.58 4.87
CA PRO A 30 2.36 -10.74 6.32
C PRO A 30 3.56 -9.99 6.89
N GLY A 31 3.32 -9.05 7.82
CA GLY A 31 4.38 -8.20 8.38
C GLY A 31 4.93 -7.17 7.39
N GLY A 32 4.22 -6.96 6.29
CA GLY A 32 4.56 -6.06 5.22
C GLY A 32 4.81 -4.60 5.64
N VAL A 33 5.65 -3.92 4.88
CA VAL A 33 6.02 -2.52 5.09
C VAL A 33 5.84 -1.74 3.79
N LEU A 34 5.54 -0.44 3.91
CA LEU A 34 5.51 0.46 2.76
C LEU A 34 6.90 1.04 2.52
N THR A 35 7.49 0.76 1.37
CA THR A 35 8.81 1.28 0.98
C THR A 35 8.66 2.55 0.15
N ILE A 36 9.23 3.66 0.63
CA ILE A 36 9.20 4.97 -0.03
C ILE A 36 10.53 5.19 -0.76
N GLY A 37 10.61 4.68 -2.00
CA GLY A 37 11.82 4.81 -2.82
C GLY A 37 12.14 6.23 -3.28
N GLU A 38 11.12 7.09 -3.39
CA GLU A 38 11.23 8.48 -3.84
C GLU A 38 11.89 9.43 -2.84
N ARG A 39 12.00 9.02 -1.56
CA ARG A 39 12.73 9.77 -0.52
C ARG A 39 14.24 9.53 -0.56
N GLY A 40 14.73 8.65 -1.45
CA GLY A 40 16.13 8.24 -1.46
C GLY A 40 16.49 7.38 -0.25
N THR A 41 17.78 7.14 -0.07
CA THR A 41 18.32 6.43 1.09
C THR A 41 18.62 7.41 2.23
N ASP A 42 18.44 6.98 3.46
CA ASP A 42 18.88 7.74 4.62
C ASP A 42 20.41 7.91 4.65
N THR A 43 20.93 8.68 5.61
CA THR A 43 22.38 8.90 5.82
C THR A 43 23.18 7.62 6.05
N SER A 44 22.50 6.49 6.28
CA SER A 44 23.08 5.18 6.51
C SER A 44 22.87 4.22 5.33
N GLY A 45 22.31 4.69 4.21
CA GLY A 45 22.09 3.90 3.00
C GLY A 45 20.81 3.05 3.02
N ASN A 46 19.95 3.18 4.03
CA ASN A 46 18.71 2.41 4.10
C ASN A 46 17.59 3.10 3.32
N VAL A 47 16.80 2.30 2.59
CA VAL A 47 15.58 2.80 1.96
C VAL A 47 14.54 3.12 3.03
N HIS A 48 13.90 4.27 2.91
CA HIS A 48 12.89 4.68 3.87
C HIS A 48 11.69 3.73 3.82
N THR A 49 11.41 3.04 4.92
CA THR A 49 10.28 2.11 5.06
C THR A 49 9.36 2.55 6.19
N ILE A 50 8.06 2.37 5.99
CA ILE A 50 7.03 2.65 7.00
C ILE A 50 6.37 1.33 7.38
N LYS A 51 6.51 0.97 8.65
CA LYS A 51 5.77 -0.16 9.22
C LYS A 51 4.34 0.27 9.55
N PRO A 52 3.32 -0.45 9.08
CA PRO A 52 1.93 -0.15 9.42
C PRO A 52 1.68 -0.36 10.92
N HIS A 53 0.80 0.47 11.47
CA HIS A 53 0.33 0.33 12.85
C HIS A 53 -0.43 -1.01 13.03
N PRO A 54 -0.34 -1.68 14.19
CA PRO A 54 -1.01 -2.99 14.40
C PRO A 54 -2.52 -3.00 14.14
N ASN A 55 -3.19 -1.86 14.36
CA ASN A 55 -4.63 -1.69 14.12
C ASN A 55 -4.98 -1.22 12.70
N PHE A 56 -3.99 -0.90 11.86
CA PHE A 56 -4.21 -0.50 10.48
C PHE A 56 -4.88 -1.64 9.71
N ARG A 57 -5.87 -1.28 8.87
CA ARG A 57 -6.55 -2.22 7.98
C ARG A 57 -6.69 -1.55 6.62
N LEU A 58 -6.38 -2.28 5.57
CA LEU A 58 -6.55 -1.88 4.18
C LEU A 58 -7.69 -2.70 3.57
N PHE A 59 -8.67 -2.03 3.00
CA PHE A 59 -9.78 -2.61 2.28
C PHE A 59 -9.72 -2.14 0.83
N LEU A 60 -9.88 -3.07 -0.10
CA LEU A 60 -9.94 -2.80 -1.53
C LEU A 60 -11.31 -3.23 -2.02
N THR A 61 -12.03 -2.34 -2.69
CA THR A 61 -13.28 -2.66 -3.39
C THR A 61 -13.05 -2.53 -4.89
N MET A 62 -13.69 -3.42 -5.65
CA MET A 62 -13.64 -3.42 -7.12
C MET A 62 -15.03 -3.67 -7.67
N ASP A 63 -15.26 -3.19 -8.89
CA ASP A 63 -16.45 -3.50 -9.65
C ASP A 63 -16.05 -4.38 -10.86
N PRO A 64 -16.47 -5.66 -10.92
CA PRO A 64 -16.07 -6.58 -11.97
C PRO A 64 -16.35 -6.09 -13.40
N GLN A 65 -17.27 -5.15 -13.58
CA GLN A 65 -17.62 -4.64 -14.91
C GLN A 65 -16.49 -3.84 -15.58
N TYR A 66 -15.52 -3.31 -14.82
CA TYR A 66 -14.38 -2.56 -15.38
C TYR A 66 -13.09 -3.38 -15.48
N GLY A 67 -13.15 -4.71 -15.35
CA GLY A 67 -12.02 -5.60 -15.54
C GLY A 67 -11.48 -6.21 -14.25
N GLU A 68 -10.49 -7.10 -14.41
CA GLU A 68 -9.87 -7.85 -13.32
C GLU A 68 -8.60 -7.15 -12.82
N ILE A 69 -8.23 -7.46 -11.58
CA ILE A 69 -6.97 -7.03 -10.96
C ILE A 69 -5.96 -8.17 -11.18
N SER A 70 -4.77 -7.87 -11.70
CA SER A 70 -3.65 -8.83 -11.80
C SER A 70 -2.75 -8.81 -10.57
#